data_AF-A0AAP0W4R3-F1
#
_entry.id   AF-A0AAP0W4R3-F1
#
_cell.length_a   1.000
_cell.length_b   1.000
_cell.length_c   1.000
_cell.angle_alpha   90.00
_cell.angle_beta   90.00
_cell.angle_gamma   90.00
#
_symmetry.space_group_name_H-M   'P 1'
#
loop_
_entity.id
_entity.type
_entity.pdbx_description
1 polymer ?
#
loop_
_entity_poly.entity_id
_entity_poly.type
_entity_poly.pdbx_seq_one_letter_code
_entity_poly.pdbx_strand_id
1 'polypeptide(L)'
;MQLNNTIIPSVRKYKHLDKALACPSEYLLLSEANIGNLQSLIGKCHQGGKKVLVHLELLGGFKPDQAGIALLKNYYRVDGVISSNLSALRYAKKEGLLTIFRVLLIDSRSLDHSIDIVKHNPLDAIEILPAEYACQCLELISRNLNGCEVVFIAGGFVKRKTLVEKIFHAGFKGITTSEPGLW
;
A
#
# COMPACT_ATOMS: atom_id res chain seq x y z
N MET A 1 10.75 -2.09 3.10
CA MET A 1 9.77 -3.19 2.90
C MET A 1 10.43 -4.24 2.00
N GLN A 2 10.39 -5.53 2.31
CA GLN A 2 10.91 -6.59 1.41
C GLN A 2 9.74 -7.41 0.89
N LEU A 3 9.49 -7.36 -0.42
CA LEU A 3 8.44 -8.12 -1.10
C LEU A 3 9.07 -8.96 -2.20
N ASN A 4 8.59 -10.20 -2.34
CA ASN A 4 8.96 -11.09 -3.43
C ASN A 4 7.70 -11.69 -4.04
N ASN A 5 7.27 -11.13 -5.17
CA ASN A 5 6.05 -11.49 -5.90
C ASN A 5 4.86 -11.77 -4.97
N THR A 6 4.57 -10.81 -4.07
CA THR A 6 3.63 -10.99 -2.97
C THR A 6 2.28 -10.34 -3.28
N ILE A 7 1.19 -11.04 -3.02
CA ILE A 7 -0.16 -10.48 -3.05
C ILE A 7 -0.52 -10.00 -1.65
N ILE A 8 -0.70 -8.70 -1.47
CA ILE A 8 -1.13 -8.05 -0.24
C ILE A 8 -2.67 -7.98 -0.26
N PRO A 9 -3.37 -8.72 0.62
CA PRO A 9 -4.82 -8.67 0.65
C PRO A 9 -5.32 -7.30 1.12
N SER A 10 -6.19 -6.68 0.32
CA SER A 10 -6.92 -5.46 0.65
C SER A 10 -8.29 -5.84 1.24
N VAL A 11 -8.38 -5.86 2.56
CA VAL A 11 -9.58 -6.24 3.29
C VAL A 11 -10.54 -5.05 3.35
N ARG A 12 -11.63 -5.15 2.59
CA ARG A 12 -12.74 -4.19 2.61
C ARG A 12 -13.88 -4.62 3.53
N LYS A 13 -14.11 -5.93 3.64
CA LYS A 13 -15.23 -6.47 4.43
C LYS A 13 -14.68 -7.34 5.54
N TYR A 14 -15.17 -7.10 6.76
CA TYR A 14 -14.77 -7.84 7.96
C TYR A 14 -14.89 -9.36 7.79
N LYS A 15 -15.94 -9.84 7.10
CA LYS A 15 -16.15 -11.27 6.81
C LYS A 15 -15.03 -11.94 6.00
N HIS A 16 -14.14 -11.16 5.38
CA HIS A 16 -12.99 -11.68 4.63
C HIS A 16 -11.69 -11.66 5.44
N LEU A 17 -11.69 -11.15 6.67
CA LEU A 17 -10.48 -11.00 7.49
C LEU A 17 -9.82 -12.35 7.74
N ASP A 18 -10.57 -13.38 8.14
CA ASP A 18 -10.00 -14.71 8.43
C ASP A 18 -9.32 -15.33 7.21
N LYS A 19 -9.93 -15.15 6.02
CA LYS A 19 -9.32 -15.59 4.76
C LYS A 19 -8.01 -14.83 4.47
N ALA A 20 -8.00 -13.53 4.75
CA ALA A 20 -6.84 -12.69 4.55
C ALA A 20 -5.70 -13.02 5.53
N LEU A 21 -6.02 -13.42 6.77
CA LEU A 21 -5.05 -13.91 7.76
C LEU A 21 -4.41 -15.23 7.35
N ALA A 22 -5.13 -16.08 6.62
CA ALA A 22 -4.60 -17.34 6.08
C ALA A 22 -3.72 -17.15 4.82
N CYS A 23 -3.74 -15.97 4.19
CA CYS A 23 -2.89 -15.66 3.03
C CYS A 23 -1.40 -15.73 3.43
N PRO A 24 -0.49 -16.25 2.57
CA PRO A 24 0.95 -16.28 2.87
C PRO A 24 1.60 -14.91 3.08
N SER A 25 0.98 -13.83 2.60
CA SER A 25 1.51 -12.47 2.73
C SER A 25 1.77 -12.09 4.18
N GLU A 26 2.94 -11.50 4.43
CA GLU A 26 3.27 -10.88 5.71
C GLU A 26 2.42 -9.62 5.96
N TYR A 27 2.04 -8.92 4.89
CA TYR A 27 1.31 -7.66 4.96
C TYR A 27 -0.18 -7.82 4.63
N LEU A 28 -1.01 -7.07 5.36
CA LEU A 28 -2.45 -6.90 5.11
C LEU A 28 -2.80 -5.43 5.02
N LEU A 29 -3.60 -5.04 4.02
CA LEU A 29 -4.14 -3.70 3.90
C LEU A 29 -5.58 -3.67 4.42
N LEU A 30 -5.82 -2.94 5.52
CA LEU A 30 -7.18 -2.66 6.00
C LEU A 30 -7.73 -1.43 5.27
N SER A 31 -8.54 -1.66 4.23
CA SER A 31 -9.03 -0.58 3.35
C SER A 31 -10.31 0.09 3.81
N GLU A 32 -11.08 -0.54 4.70
CA GLU A 32 -12.35 0.01 5.23
C GLU A 32 -12.40 -0.11 6.77
N ALA A 33 -11.30 0.27 7.44
CA ALA A 33 -11.27 0.41 8.88
C ALA A 33 -11.67 1.83 9.32
N ASN A 34 -11.96 2.01 10.60
CA ASN A 34 -12.14 3.32 11.23
C ASN A 34 -11.54 3.31 12.63
N ILE A 35 -11.35 4.49 13.22
CA ILE A 35 -10.71 4.62 14.55
C ILE A 35 -11.40 3.77 15.64
N GLY A 36 -12.71 3.52 15.53
CA GLY A 36 -13.47 2.75 16.51
C GLY A 36 -13.21 1.25 16.47
N ASN A 37 -12.86 0.69 15.31
CA ASN A 37 -12.57 -0.75 15.16
C ASN A 37 -11.09 -1.08 14.92
N LEU A 38 -10.27 -0.07 14.63
CA LEU A 38 -8.88 -0.25 14.20
C LEU A 38 -8.04 -1.05 15.20
N GLN A 39 -8.14 -0.76 16.49
CA GLN A 39 -7.37 -1.46 17.53
C GLN A 39 -7.65 -2.97 17.55
N SER A 40 -8.93 -3.34 17.44
CA SER A 40 -9.36 -4.75 17.45
C SER A 40 -8.87 -5.48 16.20
N LEU A 41 -8.99 -4.84 15.03
CA LEU A 41 -8.55 -5.41 13.75
C LEU A 41 -7.04 -5.62 13.72
N ILE A 42 -6.27 -4.62 14.16
CA ILE A 42 -4.81 -4.73 14.22
C ILE A 42 -4.40 -5.85 15.18
N GLY A 43 -5.02 -5.92 16.36
CA GLY A 43 -4.74 -6.99 17.33
C GLY A 43 -4.92 -8.39 16.73
N LYS A 44 -5.98 -8.61 15.94
CA LYS A 44 -6.20 -9.90 15.24
C LYS A 44 -5.14 -10.17 14.17
N CYS A 45 -4.78 -9.15 13.40
CA CYS A 45 -3.73 -9.27 12.38
C CYS A 45 -2.38 -9.63 13.01
N HIS A 46 -1.96 -8.92 14.06
CA HIS A 46 -0.70 -9.18 14.75
C HIS A 46 -0.68 -10.55 15.43
N GLN A 47 -1.79 -10.99 16.02
CA GLN A 47 -1.91 -12.36 16.56
C GLN A 47 -1.74 -13.43 15.47
N GLY A 48 -2.19 -13.15 14.24
CA GLY A 48 -1.94 -13.99 13.07
C GLY A 48 -0.56 -13.80 12.43
N GLY A 49 0.35 -13.05 13.07
CA GLY A 49 1.71 -12.78 12.57
C GLY A 49 1.75 -11.84 11.35
N LYS A 50 0.72 -11.03 11.14
CA LYS A 50 0.59 -10.13 9.97
C LYS A 50 0.92 -8.69 10.34
N LYS A 51 1.69 -7.99 9.49
CA LYS A 51 1.88 -6.54 9.53
C LYS A 51 0.70 -5.82 8.88
N VAL A 52 0.27 -4.71 9.47
CA VAL A 52 -0.91 -3.97 9.03
C VAL A 52 -0.52 -2.67 8.33
N LEU A 53 -1.04 -2.53 7.10
CA LEU A 53 -1.07 -1.32 6.33
C LEU A 53 -2.47 -0.69 6.42
N VAL A 54 -2.54 0.63 6.49
CA VAL A 54 -3.80 1.39 6.43
C VAL A 54 -3.74 2.46 5.36
N HIS A 55 -4.87 2.72 4.70
CA HIS A 55 -4.98 3.83 3.75
C HIS A 55 -5.49 5.07 4.49
N LEU A 56 -4.68 6.13 4.55
CA LEU A 56 -4.97 7.28 5.43
C LEU A 56 -6.28 7.98 5.07
N GLU A 57 -6.54 8.16 3.77
CA GLU A 57 -7.73 8.83 3.25
C GLU A 57 -9.01 7.98 3.36
N LEU A 58 -8.89 6.67 3.59
CA LEU A 58 -10.04 5.78 3.75
C LEU A 58 -10.28 5.38 5.22
N LEU A 59 -9.39 5.76 6.12
CA LEU A 59 -9.52 5.45 7.54
C LEU A 59 -10.59 6.35 8.19
N GLY A 60 -11.75 5.78 8.48
CA GLY A 60 -12.90 6.54 9.00
C GLY A 60 -12.60 7.22 10.33
N GLY A 61 -12.92 8.52 10.43
CA GLY A 61 -12.71 9.34 11.63
C GLY A 61 -11.25 9.75 11.87
N PHE A 62 -10.34 9.47 10.93
CA PHE A 62 -8.93 9.79 11.06
C PHE A 62 -8.56 11.09 10.34
N LYS A 63 -7.70 11.89 10.97
CA LYS A 63 -7.06 13.05 10.36
C LYS A 63 -5.56 12.79 10.18
N PRO A 64 -5.01 12.87 8.96
CA PRO A 64 -3.61 12.57 8.69
C PRO A 64 -2.66 13.76 8.99
N ASP A 65 -2.77 14.32 10.19
CA ASP A 65 -1.80 15.30 10.71
C ASP A 65 -0.74 14.63 11.61
N GLN A 66 0.24 15.39 12.09
CA GLN A 66 1.33 14.84 12.89
C GLN A 66 0.85 14.07 14.14
N ALA A 67 -0.17 14.60 14.83
CA ALA A 67 -0.74 13.95 16.01
C ALA A 67 -1.48 12.66 15.64
N GLY A 68 -2.27 12.68 14.56
CA GLY A 68 -2.92 11.48 14.03
C GLY A 68 -1.93 10.39 13.66
N ILE A 69 -0.85 10.74 12.96
CA ILE A 69 0.18 9.76 12.58
C ILE A 69 0.89 9.18 13.81
N ALA A 70 1.24 10.01 14.80
CA ALA A 70 1.80 9.53 16.06
C ALA A 70 0.83 8.59 16.81
N LEU A 71 -0.48 8.87 16.75
CA LEU A 71 -1.52 7.99 17.29
C LEU A 71 -1.53 6.62 16.58
N LEU A 72 -1.44 6.59 15.24
CA LEU A 72 -1.37 5.34 14.48
C LEU A 72 -0.17 4.48 14.90
N LYS A 73 1.01 5.09 15.04
CA LYS A 73 2.23 4.37 15.41
C LYS A 73 2.20 3.90 16.87
N ASN A 74 1.92 4.81 17.80
CA ASN A 74 2.19 4.59 19.23
C ASN A 74 1.04 3.89 19.95
N TYR A 75 -0.21 4.24 19.60
CA TYR A 75 -1.39 3.66 20.22
C TYR A 75 -1.89 2.45 19.43
N TYR A 76 -2.21 2.65 18.15
CA TYR A 76 -2.78 1.58 17.32
C TYR A 76 -1.77 0.54 16.87
N ARG A 77 -0.47 0.84 16.93
CA ARG A 77 0.62 -0.05 16.47
C ARG A 77 0.53 -0.40 14.99
N VAL A 78 0.08 0.53 14.15
CA VAL A 78 0.14 0.38 12.69
C VAL A 78 1.59 0.18 12.24
N ASP A 79 1.80 -0.68 11.23
CA ASP A 79 3.13 -0.99 10.69
C ASP A 79 3.50 -0.10 9.49
N GLY A 80 2.50 0.31 8.72
CA GLY A 80 2.70 1.18 7.56
C GLY A 80 1.44 1.87 7.07
N VAL A 81 1.63 2.89 6.25
CA VAL A 81 0.57 3.73 5.71
C VAL A 81 0.67 3.85 4.20
N ILE A 82 -0.49 3.89 3.55
CA ILE A 82 -0.66 4.18 2.12
C ILE A 82 -1.39 5.52 2.01
N SER A 83 -0.87 6.43 1.18
CA SER A 83 -1.47 7.75 0.96
C SER A 83 -0.93 8.42 -0.29
N SER A 84 -1.70 9.35 -0.87
CA SER A 84 -1.20 10.32 -1.88
C SER A 84 -0.82 11.67 -1.26
N ASN A 85 -1.05 11.86 0.04
CA ASN A 85 -0.66 13.05 0.79
C ASN A 85 0.81 12.96 1.25
N LEU A 86 1.70 13.67 0.56
CA LEU A 86 3.13 13.67 0.85
C LEU A 86 3.47 14.20 2.26
N SER A 87 2.75 15.21 2.74
CA SER A 87 2.98 15.76 4.10
C SER A 87 2.69 14.70 5.16
N ALA A 88 1.59 13.95 5.01
CA ALA A 88 1.24 12.85 5.89
C ALA A 88 2.29 11.73 5.86
N LEU A 89 2.78 11.36 4.67
CA LEU A 89 3.85 10.37 4.53
C LEU A 89 5.17 10.84 5.16
N ARG A 90 5.50 12.13 5.09
CA ARG A 90 6.67 12.69 5.78
C ARG A 90 6.56 12.57 7.29
N TYR A 91 5.38 12.84 7.87
CA TYR A 91 5.15 12.59 9.30
C TYR A 91 5.30 11.09 9.61
N ALA A 92 4.72 10.21 8.79
CA ALA A 92 4.77 8.77 9.02
C ALA A 92 6.20 8.21 8.96
N LYS A 93 7.00 8.70 8.02
CA LYS A 93 8.42 8.31 7.91
C LYS A 93 9.21 8.71 9.15
N LYS A 94 8.97 9.91 9.70
CA LYS A 94 9.61 10.38 10.94
C LYS A 94 9.22 9.56 12.16
N GLU A 95 7.97 9.08 12.22
CA GLU A 95 7.49 8.17 13.27
C GLU A 95 7.93 6.70 13.07
N GLY A 96 8.71 6.40 12.02
CA GLY A 96 9.19 5.04 11.75
C GLY A 96 8.09 4.09 11.27
N LEU A 97 7.09 4.60 10.55
CA LEU A 97 6.13 3.81 9.79
C LEU A 97 6.67 3.55 8.38
N LEU A 98 6.32 2.40 7.81
CA LEU A 98 6.52 2.17 6.37
C LEU A 98 5.63 3.14 5.58
N THR A 99 6.20 3.78 4.55
CA THR A 99 5.49 4.74 3.72
C THR A 99 5.32 4.24 2.29
N ILE A 100 4.07 4.12 1.87
CA ILE A 100 3.69 3.72 0.52
C ILE A 100 3.00 4.90 -0.16
N PHE A 101 3.65 5.49 -1.16
CA PHE A 101 3.07 6.58 -1.92
C PHE A 101 2.15 6.03 -3.01
N ARG A 102 0.91 6.50 -3.03
CA ARG A 102 -0.10 6.05 -4.01
C ARG A 102 -0.12 6.97 -5.22
N VAL A 103 0.17 6.41 -6.39
CA VAL A 103 0.18 7.08 -7.68
C VAL A 103 -1.01 6.61 -8.51
N LEU A 104 -1.82 7.58 -8.95
CA LEU A 104 -2.91 7.34 -9.88
C LEU A 104 -2.46 7.78 -11.27
N LEU A 105 -2.39 6.84 -12.20
CA LEU A 105 -2.10 7.10 -13.61
C LEU A 105 -3.36 7.68 -14.26
N ILE A 106 -3.43 9.01 -14.30
CA ILE A 106 -4.54 9.76 -14.92
C ILE A 106 -4.09 10.24 -16.31
N ASP A 107 -2.95 10.92 -16.35
CA ASP A 107 -2.32 11.45 -17.55
C ASP A 107 -0.79 11.54 -17.38
N SER A 108 -0.08 11.98 -18.42
CA SER A 108 1.38 12.10 -18.37
C SER A 108 1.87 13.11 -17.34
N ARG A 109 1.18 14.25 -17.15
CA ARG A 109 1.57 15.29 -16.19
C ARG A 109 1.51 14.79 -14.75
N SER A 110 0.45 14.04 -14.43
CA SER A 110 0.27 13.41 -13.11
C SER A 110 1.36 12.39 -12.82
N LEU A 111 1.81 11.67 -13.86
CA LEU A 111 2.90 10.71 -13.75
C LEU A 111 4.25 11.42 -13.55
N ASP A 112 4.59 12.41 -14.37
CA ASP A 112 5.83 13.17 -14.27
C ASP A 112 5.98 13.81 -12.89
N HIS A 113 4.91 14.44 -12.40
CA HIS A 113 4.87 15.00 -11.05
C HIS A 113 5.06 13.94 -9.95
N SER A 114 4.47 12.76 -10.11
CA SER A 114 4.63 11.66 -9.15
C SER A 114 6.06 11.13 -9.13
N ILE A 115 6.72 11.03 -10.29
CA ILE A 115 8.12 10.65 -10.41
C ILE A 115 9.01 11.68 -9.68
N ASP A 116 8.77 12.97 -9.91
CA ASP A 116 9.54 14.03 -9.26
C ASP A 116 9.35 14.04 -7.74
N ILE A 117 8.15 13.77 -7.24
CA ILE A 117 7.91 13.58 -5.81
C ILE A 117 8.80 12.45 -5.27
N VAL A 118 8.79 11.29 -5.91
CA VAL A 118 9.53 10.12 -5.42
C VAL A 118 11.04 10.40 -5.39
N LYS A 119 11.59 11.03 -6.44
CA LYS A 119 13.03 11.36 -6.50
C LYS A 119 13.51 12.19 -5.30
N HIS A 120 12.65 13.06 -4.79
CA HIS A 120 13.02 14.02 -3.73
C HIS A 120 12.52 13.61 -2.34
N ASN A 121 11.86 12.45 -2.20
CA ASN A 121 11.28 12.03 -0.92
C ASN A 121 11.58 10.55 -0.68
N PRO A 122 12.25 10.19 0.44
CA PRO A 122 12.54 8.80 0.75
C PRO A 122 11.24 8.06 1.14
N LEU A 123 10.77 7.21 0.23
CA LEU A 123 9.57 6.38 0.38
C LEU A 123 9.96 4.91 0.35
N ASP A 124 9.27 4.05 1.12
CA ASP A 124 9.57 2.62 1.14
C ASP A 124 9.00 1.87 -0.08
N ALA A 125 7.86 2.32 -0.58
CA ALA A 125 7.22 1.75 -1.76
C ALA A 125 6.35 2.77 -2.50
N ILE A 126 6.00 2.43 -3.73
CA ILE A 126 5.00 3.14 -4.54
C ILE A 126 3.93 2.14 -4.96
N GLU A 127 2.68 2.49 -4.72
CA GLU A 127 1.53 1.77 -5.27
C GLU A 127 1.03 2.50 -6.53
N ILE A 128 1.04 1.83 -7.68
CA ILE A 128 0.63 2.40 -8.96
C ILE A 128 -0.71 1.80 -9.39
N LEU A 129 -1.66 2.67 -9.73
CA LEU A 129 -2.99 2.28 -10.17
C LEU A 129 -3.40 3.00 -11.46
N PRO A 130 -4.22 2.39 -12.32
CA PRO A 130 -4.69 1.00 -12.24
C PRO A 130 -3.64 0.00 -12.72
N ALA A 131 -3.64 -1.22 -12.16
CA ALA A 131 -2.58 -2.21 -12.37
C ALA A 131 -2.36 -2.59 -13.85
N GLU A 132 -3.43 -2.67 -14.64
CA GLU A 132 -3.35 -3.01 -16.06
C GLU A 132 -2.51 -2.01 -16.86
N TYR A 133 -2.69 -0.71 -16.59
CA TYR A 133 -1.90 0.35 -17.22
C TYR A 133 -0.53 0.51 -16.56
N ALA A 134 -0.45 0.29 -15.25
CA ALA A 134 0.82 0.28 -14.52
C ALA A 134 1.84 -0.71 -15.11
N CYS A 135 1.38 -1.87 -15.60
CA CYS A 135 2.24 -2.83 -16.30
C CYS A 135 2.93 -2.25 -17.54
N GLN A 136 2.28 -1.31 -18.25
CA GLN A 136 2.81 -0.72 -19.48
C GLN A 136 3.81 0.40 -19.19
N CYS A 137 3.65 1.08 -18.05
CA CYS A 137 4.48 2.23 -17.69
C CYS A 137 5.65 1.88 -16.76
N LEU A 138 5.71 0.67 -16.20
CA LEU A 138 6.70 0.34 -15.17
C LEU A 138 8.14 0.51 -15.66
N GLU A 139 8.45 0.18 -16.91
CA GLU A 139 9.80 0.38 -17.47
C GLU A 139 10.19 1.87 -17.48
N LEU A 140 9.30 2.73 -17.98
CA LEU A 140 9.49 4.18 -18.00
C LEU A 140 9.69 4.73 -16.57
N ILE A 141 8.85 4.29 -15.64
CA ILE A 141 8.89 4.73 -14.25
C ILE A 141 10.18 4.29 -13.57
N SER A 142 10.54 3.01 -13.73
CA SER A 142 11.76 2.44 -13.14
C SER A 142 13.01 3.10 -13.68
N ARG A 143 13.06 3.41 -14.98
CA ARG A 143 14.18 4.14 -15.61
C ARG A 143 14.33 5.55 -15.03
N ASN A 144 13.22 6.26 -14.81
CA ASN A 144 13.26 7.60 -14.24
C ASN A 144 13.59 7.62 -12.75
N LEU A 145 13.31 6.53 -12.04
CA LEU A 145 13.60 6.34 -10.61
C LEU A 145 14.86 5.52 -10.38
N ASN A 146 15.74 5.43 -11.39
CA ASN A 146 17.00 4.71 -11.26
C ASN A 146 17.84 5.34 -10.15
N GLY A 147 18.34 4.50 -9.23
CA GLY A 147 19.05 4.93 -8.02
C GLY A 147 18.15 5.20 -6.80
N CYS A 148 16.83 5.18 -6.94
CA CYS A 148 15.91 5.17 -5.80
C CYS A 148 15.67 3.74 -5.32
N GLU A 149 15.93 3.46 -4.05
CA GLU A 149 15.59 2.18 -3.42
C GLU A 149 14.10 2.14 -3.06
N VAL A 150 13.24 1.99 -4.06
CA VAL A 150 11.78 1.96 -3.88
C VAL A 150 11.18 0.67 -4.43
N VAL A 151 10.23 0.11 -3.68
CA VAL A 151 9.50 -1.10 -4.09
C VAL A 151 8.27 -0.71 -4.90
N PHE A 152 8.09 -1.31 -6.08
CA PHE A 152 6.89 -1.11 -6.90
C PHE A 152 5.80 -2.12 -6.55
N ILE A 153 4.61 -1.60 -6.26
CA ILE A 153 3.38 -2.34 -5.99
C ILE A 153 2.35 -1.93 -7.04
N ALA A 154 1.62 -2.88 -7.64
CA ALA A 154 0.50 -2.56 -8.51
C ALA A 154 -0.82 -2.78 -7.78
N GLY A 155 -1.82 -1.94 -8.07
CA GLY A 155 -3.13 -2.06 -7.44
C GLY A 155 -4.28 -1.66 -8.37
N GLY A 156 -5.50 -2.03 -7.98
CA GLY A 156 -6.71 -1.64 -8.71
C GLY A 156 -7.07 -2.56 -9.88
N PHE A 157 -8.34 -2.96 -9.94
CA PHE A 157 -8.93 -3.84 -10.96
C PHE A 157 -8.29 -5.24 -11.12
N VAL A 158 -7.44 -5.67 -10.19
CA VAL A 158 -6.82 -7.01 -10.20
C VAL A 158 -7.85 -8.08 -9.78
N LYS A 159 -8.54 -8.67 -10.76
CA LYS A 159 -9.62 -9.65 -10.54
C LYS A 159 -9.34 -11.05 -11.11
N ARG A 160 -8.22 -11.25 -11.81
CA ARG A 160 -7.91 -12.49 -12.55
C ARG A 160 -6.45 -12.89 -12.37
N LYS A 161 -6.18 -14.19 -12.32
CA LYS A 161 -4.81 -14.76 -12.19
C LYS A 161 -3.90 -14.32 -13.34
N THR A 162 -4.42 -14.25 -14.56
CA THR A 162 -3.64 -13.79 -15.73
C THR A 162 -3.10 -12.37 -15.57
N LEU A 163 -3.83 -11.48 -14.88
CA LEU A 163 -3.35 -10.13 -14.59
C LEU A 163 -2.31 -10.15 -13.46
N VAL A 164 -2.44 -11.02 -12.46
CA VAL A 164 -1.42 -11.23 -11.41
C VAL A 164 -0.09 -11.63 -12.05
N GLU A 165 -0.11 -12.61 -12.94
CA GLU A 165 1.08 -13.08 -13.67
C GLU A 165 1.69 -11.95 -14.51
N LYS A 166 0.87 -11.21 -15.25
CA LYS A 166 1.31 -10.05 -16.05
C LYS A 166 2.00 -8.99 -15.18
N ILE A 167 1.44 -8.67 -14.01
CA ILE A 167 2.00 -7.68 -13.10
C ILE A 167 3.38 -8.10 -12.59
N PHE A 168 3.52 -9.35 -12.11
CA PHE A 168 4.82 -9.83 -11.64
C PHE A 168 5.84 -9.96 -12.77
N HIS A 169 5.40 -10.38 -13.97
CA HIS A 169 6.26 -10.42 -15.15
C HIS A 169 6.78 -9.03 -15.55
N ALA A 170 5.96 -7.98 -15.41
CA ALA A 170 6.39 -6.61 -15.66
C ALA A 170 7.46 -6.11 -14.68
N GLY A 171 7.61 -6.74 -13.51
CA GLY A 171 8.66 -6.44 -12.53
C GLY A 171 8.17 -5.87 -11.19
N PHE A 172 6.86 -5.73 -10.99
CA PHE A 172 6.30 -5.37 -9.68
C PHE A 172 6.63 -6.43 -8.64
N LYS A 173 6.86 -6.01 -7.39
CA LYS A 173 7.17 -6.92 -6.27
C LYS A 173 5.96 -7.20 -5.38
N GLY A 174 4.98 -6.31 -5.41
CA GLY A 174 3.74 -6.44 -4.66
C GLY A 174 2.49 -6.22 -5.52
N ILE A 175 1.39 -6.83 -5.11
CA ILE A 175 0.06 -6.56 -5.66
C ILE A 175 -0.89 -6.27 -4.52
N THR A 176 -1.59 -5.15 -4.54
CA THR A 176 -2.76 -4.96 -3.68
C THR A 176 -4.02 -5.37 -4.45
N THR A 177 -4.79 -6.28 -3.87
CA THR A 177 -6.09 -6.65 -4.44
C THR A 177 -7.13 -6.90 -3.37
N SER A 178 -8.36 -6.46 -3.63
CA SER A 178 -9.53 -6.75 -2.80
C SER A 178 -10.26 -8.03 -3.23
N GLU A 179 -9.74 -8.77 -4.21
CA GLU A 179 -10.36 -10.00 -4.74
C GLU A 179 -9.93 -11.22 -3.90
N PRO A 180 -10.81 -11.77 -3.04
CA PRO A 180 -10.42 -12.85 -2.15
C PRO A 180 -10.05 -14.14 -2.88
N GLY A 181 -10.52 -14.34 -4.12
CA GLY A 181 -10.13 -15.49 -4.93
C GLY A 181 -8.66 -15.49 -5.38
N LEU A 182 -7.94 -14.38 -5.20
CA LEU A 182 -6.53 -14.23 -5.57
C LEU A 182 -5.55 -14.20 -4.39
N TRP A 183 -6.05 -14.12 -3.15
CA TRP A 183 -5.22 -14.13 -1.95
C TRP A 183 -4.73 -15.53 -1.60
#